data_AF-A0A4Y7PZC1-F1
#
_entry.id   AF-A0A4Y7PZC1-F1
#
_cell.length_a   1.000
_cell.length_b   1.000
_cell.length_c   1.000
_cell.angle_alpha   90.00
_cell.angle_beta   90.00
_cell.angle_gamma   90.00
#
_symmetry.space_group_name_H-M   'P 1'
#
loop_
_entity.id
_entity.type
_entity.pdbx_description
1 polymer ?
#
loop_
_entity_poly.entity_id
_entity_poly.type
_entity_poly.pdbx_seq_one_letter_code
_entity_poly.pdbx_strand_id
1 'polypeptide(L)'
;MDVHDYYCQPNSSLSLRLAEGDITVTVVQAFTPFTRAQVLVVRTHQTSPIACLPSKSLVVLKIYDPRFFDHRKATKYRPAHLWSFQAESEAAKKPRASPTAFLEHSELPEDDDPVQWEEYYYKYFEKRFQAETASYEALKSLQGTAIPKYFAAGRLTITERLAPRAISPRVILIEYIPNAKNLNDVDAKLITPPWSIR
;
A
#
# COMPACT_ATOMS: atom_id res chain seq x y z
N MET A 1 -13.01 10.20 -17.53
CA MET A 1 -11.61 10.58 -17.86
C MET A 1 -10.73 9.82 -16.87
N ASP A 2 -10.06 8.76 -17.34
CA ASP A 2 -9.27 7.82 -16.52
C ASP A 2 -7.96 8.46 -16.06
N VAL A 3 -7.96 9.03 -14.87
CA VAL A 3 -6.78 9.70 -14.28
C VAL A 3 -5.90 8.69 -13.50
N HIS A 4 -6.26 7.41 -13.47
CA HIS A 4 -5.94 6.58 -12.32
C HIS A 4 -4.61 5.81 -12.36
N ASP A 5 -3.90 5.66 -13.48
CA ASP A 5 -2.82 4.66 -13.52
C ASP A 5 -1.40 5.16 -13.84
N TYR A 6 -1.16 6.48 -13.95
CA TYR A 6 0.11 6.98 -14.52
C TYR A 6 1.38 6.49 -13.81
N TYR A 7 1.39 6.41 -12.48
CA TYR A 7 2.58 5.99 -11.74
C TYR A 7 2.68 4.46 -11.55
N CYS A 8 1.64 3.71 -11.88
CA CYS A 8 1.63 2.25 -11.84
C CYS A 8 2.07 1.62 -13.18
N GLN A 9 2.31 2.44 -14.21
CA GLN A 9 2.74 1.96 -15.52
C GLN A 9 4.16 1.39 -15.49
N PRO A 10 4.45 0.34 -16.28
CA PRO A 10 5.81 -0.12 -16.50
C PRO A 10 6.72 1.03 -16.96
N ASN A 11 7.96 1.02 -16.49
CA ASN A 11 9.00 2.03 -16.71
C ASN A 11 8.74 3.41 -16.06
N SER A 12 7.64 3.59 -15.33
CA SER A 12 7.45 4.79 -14.50
C SER A 12 8.47 4.84 -13.37
N SER A 13 9.05 6.03 -13.14
CA SER A 13 10.00 6.27 -12.07
C SER A 13 9.29 6.87 -10.86
N LEU A 14 9.50 6.29 -9.68
CA LEU A 14 8.89 6.68 -8.42
C LEU A 14 9.96 7.06 -7.41
N SER A 15 9.76 8.20 -6.75
CA SER A 15 10.61 8.63 -5.63
C SER A 15 9.94 8.26 -4.32
N LEU A 16 10.68 7.61 -3.43
CA LEU A 16 10.22 7.16 -2.12
C LEU A 16 11.05 7.83 -1.04
N ARG A 17 10.37 8.34 -0.01
CA ARG A 17 10.97 8.84 1.21
C ARG A 17 10.84 7.80 2.30
N LEU A 18 11.89 7.02 2.52
CA LEU A 18 11.95 5.96 3.53
C LEU A 18 12.46 6.51 4.86
N ALA A 19 12.34 5.72 5.94
CA ALA A 19 12.88 6.11 7.24
C ALA A 19 14.42 6.20 7.20
N GLU A 20 15.05 5.36 6.38
CA GLU A 20 16.49 5.19 6.25
C GLU A 20 17.12 6.09 5.17
N GLY A 21 16.30 6.74 4.33
CA GLY A 21 16.75 7.62 3.26
C GLY A 21 15.80 7.66 2.06
N ASP A 22 16.08 8.58 1.14
CA ASP A 22 15.32 8.72 -0.09
C ASP A 22 15.89 7.81 -1.18
N ILE A 23 15.01 7.14 -1.93
CA ILE A 23 15.39 6.31 -3.07
C ILE A 23 14.49 6.56 -4.27
N THR A 24 15.00 6.19 -5.44
CA THR A 24 14.20 6.09 -6.66
C THR A 24 14.05 4.63 -7.05
N VAL A 25 12.86 4.28 -7.54
CA VAL A 25 12.56 2.95 -8.07
C VAL A 25 11.91 3.06 -9.44
N THR A 26 12.13 2.06 -10.28
CA THR A 26 11.49 1.96 -11.60
C THR A 26 10.46 0.85 -11.57
N VAL A 27 9.23 1.12 -11.99
CA VAL A 27 8.17 0.13 -12.07
C VAL A 27 8.49 -0.89 -13.16
N VAL A 28 8.50 -2.17 -12.80
CA VAL A 28 8.66 -3.28 -13.74
C VAL A 28 7.29 -3.81 -14.12
N GLN A 29 6.42 -4.04 -13.15
CA GLN A 29 5.10 -4.62 -13.36
C GLN A 29 4.14 -4.25 -12.22
N ALA A 30 2.86 -4.10 -12.54
CA ALA A 30 1.78 -4.03 -11.57
C ALA A 30 1.08 -5.38 -11.40
N PHE A 31 0.71 -5.75 -10.17
CA PHE A 31 -0.19 -6.86 -9.90
C PHE A 31 -1.63 -6.36 -9.88
N THR A 32 -2.36 -6.61 -10.96
CA THR A 32 -3.75 -6.17 -11.15
C THR A 32 -4.73 -7.36 -11.05
N PRO A 33 -6.00 -7.11 -10.71
CA PRO A 33 -6.60 -5.82 -10.35
C PRO A 33 -6.20 -5.36 -8.94
N PHE A 34 -6.11 -4.05 -8.74
CA PHE A 34 -5.95 -3.48 -7.41
C PHE A 34 -7.30 -3.52 -6.67
N THR A 35 -7.29 -4.07 -5.46
CA THR A 35 -8.48 -4.19 -4.60
C THR A 35 -8.37 -3.32 -3.37
N ARG A 36 -7.25 -3.39 -2.66
CA ARG A 36 -7.02 -2.68 -1.38
C ARG A 36 -5.73 -1.90 -1.31
N ALA A 37 -4.80 -2.11 -2.22
CA ALA A 37 -3.51 -1.42 -2.30
C ALA A 37 -2.95 -1.65 -3.70
N GLN A 38 -2.05 -0.79 -4.16
CA GLN A 38 -1.27 -1.08 -5.36
C GLN A 38 -0.09 -1.94 -4.94
N VAL A 39 0.14 -3.03 -5.66
CA VAL A 39 1.31 -3.89 -5.46
C VAL A 39 2.08 -3.92 -6.77
N LEU A 40 3.32 -3.46 -6.73
CA LEU A 40 4.18 -3.29 -7.88
C LEU A 40 5.46 -4.11 -7.67
N VAL A 41 5.95 -4.76 -8.73
CA VAL A 41 7.36 -5.16 -8.79
C VAL A 41 8.13 -3.95 -9.29
N VAL A 42 9.15 -3.55 -8.54
CA VAL A 42 9.99 -2.40 -8.89
C VAL A 42 11.46 -2.77 -8.84
N ARG A 43 12.27 -2.06 -9.62
CA ARG A 43 13.73 -2.13 -9.57
C ARG A 43 14.27 -0.98 -8.75
N THR A 44 15.11 -1.27 -7.76
CA THR A 44 15.72 -0.25 -6.90
C THR A 44 16.88 0.47 -7.59
N HIS A 45 16.94 1.79 -7.43
CA HIS A 45 18.06 2.62 -7.86
C HIS A 45 18.56 3.43 -6.66
N GLN A 46 19.49 2.86 -5.91
CA GLN A 46 20.12 3.53 -4.78
C GLN A 46 21.37 4.28 -5.24
N THR A 47 21.48 5.54 -4.83
CA THR A 47 22.72 6.33 -4.90
C THR A 47 23.57 6.17 -3.64
N SER A 48 22.99 5.72 -2.52
CA SER A 48 23.68 5.42 -1.27
C SER A 48 23.10 4.16 -0.62
N PRO A 49 23.92 3.31 0.03
CA PRO A 49 23.46 2.06 0.62
C PRO A 49 22.54 2.35 1.80
N ILE A 50 21.24 2.11 1.61
CA ILE A 50 20.31 1.93 2.72
C ILE A 50 20.51 0.51 3.23
N ALA A 51 20.85 0.38 4.51
CA ALA A 51 21.07 -0.91 5.14
C ALA A 51 19.90 -1.86 4.82
N CYS A 52 20.22 -3.08 4.39
CA CYS A 52 19.28 -4.15 4.07
C CYS A 52 18.51 -4.05 2.74
N LEU A 53 18.51 -2.93 2.01
CA LEU A 53 17.86 -2.87 0.70
C LEU A 53 18.87 -3.16 -0.42
N PRO A 54 18.67 -4.22 -1.23
CA PRO A 54 19.61 -4.58 -2.29
C PRO A 54 19.54 -3.59 -3.47
N SER A 55 20.70 -3.17 -3.98
CA SER A 55 20.81 -2.24 -5.10
C SER A 55 20.59 -2.94 -6.44
N LYS A 56 19.87 -2.29 -7.37
CA LYS A 56 19.52 -2.80 -8.72
C LYS A 56 18.74 -4.13 -8.70
N SER A 57 18.13 -4.47 -7.57
CA SER A 57 17.36 -5.70 -7.41
C SER A 57 15.87 -5.45 -7.55
N LEU A 58 15.14 -6.53 -7.83
CA LEU A 58 13.68 -6.51 -7.82
C LEU A 58 13.18 -6.60 -6.39
N VAL A 59 12.23 -5.73 -6.06
CA VAL A 59 11.52 -5.72 -4.78
C VAL A 59 10.04 -5.50 -5.05
N VAL A 60 9.20 -5.89 -4.10
CA VAL A 60 7.78 -5.57 -4.14
C VAL A 60 7.57 -4.26 -3.39
N LEU A 61 6.99 -3.29 -4.09
CA LEU A 61 6.51 -2.03 -3.54
C LEU A 61 5.00 -2.13 -3.35
N LYS A 62 4.54 -2.04 -2.11
CA LYS A 62 3.11 -1.95 -1.79
C LYS A 62 2.77 -0.52 -1.37
N ILE A 63 1.79 0.07 -2.03
CA ILE A 63 1.37 1.46 -1.88
C ILE A 63 -0.05 1.49 -1.30
N TYR A 64 -0.18 2.15 -0.16
CA TYR A 64 -1.42 2.36 0.57
C TYR A 64 -2.09 3.65 0.08
N ASP A 65 -2.45 3.68 -1.21
CA ASP A 65 -3.21 4.79 -1.79
C ASP A 65 -4.70 4.46 -1.83
N PRO A 66 -5.53 5.18 -1.04
CA PRO A 66 -6.95 4.89 -0.99
C PRO A 66 -7.69 5.10 -2.32
N ARG A 67 -7.12 5.82 -3.29
CA ARG A 67 -7.76 6.03 -4.62
C ARG A 67 -8.07 4.73 -5.35
N PHE A 68 -7.33 3.65 -5.08
CA PHE A 68 -7.53 2.35 -5.70
C PHE A 68 -8.29 1.36 -4.81
N PHE A 69 -8.90 1.86 -3.74
CA PHE A 69 -9.71 1.01 -2.87
C PHE A 69 -11.03 0.67 -3.58
N ASP A 70 -11.31 -0.62 -3.76
CA ASP A 70 -12.53 -1.12 -4.38
C ASP A 70 -13.81 -0.64 -3.68
N HIS A 71 -13.74 -0.34 -2.38
CA HIS A 71 -14.85 0.22 -1.61
C HIS A 71 -15.38 1.55 -2.18
N ARG A 72 -14.55 2.30 -2.92
CA ARG A 72 -14.97 3.55 -3.58
C ARG A 72 -15.95 3.32 -4.74
N LYS A 73 -15.99 2.11 -5.32
CA LYS A 73 -16.88 1.79 -6.43
C LYS A 73 -18.31 1.64 -5.93
N ALA A 74 -19.26 2.15 -6.70
CA ALA A 74 -20.68 1.95 -6.44
C ALA A 74 -21.03 0.45 -6.42
N THR A 75 -22.01 0.10 -5.59
CA THR A 75 -22.62 -1.24 -5.60
C THR A 75 -24.14 -1.09 -5.67
N LYS A 76 -24.88 -2.20 -5.69
CA LYS A 76 -26.34 -2.19 -5.59
C LYS A 76 -26.86 -1.48 -4.34
N TYR A 77 -26.09 -1.44 -3.25
CA TYR A 77 -26.54 -0.99 -1.94
C TYR A 77 -25.88 0.30 -1.44
N ARG A 78 -24.90 0.85 -2.18
CA ARG A 78 -24.19 2.07 -1.78
C ARG A 78 -23.73 2.86 -3.00
N PRO A 79 -23.71 4.20 -2.94
CA PRO A 79 -23.17 5.04 -4.01
C PRO A 79 -21.65 4.89 -4.14
N ALA A 80 -21.08 5.49 -5.20
CA ALA A 80 -19.63 5.58 -5.35
C ALA A 80 -19.08 6.73 -4.48
N HIS A 81 -17.96 6.49 -3.81
CA HIS A 81 -17.22 7.50 -3.05
C HIS A 81 -15.99 7.93 -3.85
N LEU A 82 -16.24 8.68 -4.92
CA LEU A 82 -15.21 9.13 -5.84
C LEU A 82 -14.24 10.07 -5.14
N TRP A 83 -12.94 9.89 -5.42
CA TRP A 83 -11.91 10.76 -4.89
C TRP A 83 -11.98 12.15 -5.55
N SER A 84 -11.77 13.20 -4.75
CA SER A 84 -11.49 14.54 -5.25
C SER A 84 -10.35 15.18 -4.48
N PHE A 85 -9.51 15.96 -5.17
CA PHE A 85 -8.41 16.67 -4.54
C PHE A 85 -8.88 17.66 -3.47
N GLN A 86 -10.02 18.32 -3.71
CA GLN A 86 -10.62 19.24 -2.75
C GLN A 86 -11.00 18.53 -1.44
N ALA A 87 -11.73 17.41 -1.53
CA ALA A 87 -12.11 16.64 -0.34
C ALA A 87 -10.89 16.10 0.42
N GLU A 88 -9.88 15.60 -0.30
CA GLU A 88 -8.63 15.12 0.31
C GLU A 88 -7.89 16.27 1.02
N SER A 89 -7.86 17.46 0.40
CA SER A 89 -7.21 18.64 0.96
C SER A 89 -7.90 19.13 2.23
N GLU A 90 -9.23 19.16 2.27
CA GLU A 90 -9.99 19.52 3.48
C GLU A 90 -9.83 18.46 4.57
N ALA A 91 -9.87 17.17 4.22
CA ALA A 91 -9.63 16.09 5.16
C ALA A 91 -8.20 16.16 5.75
N ALA A 92 -7.20 16.54 4.94
CA ALA A 92 -5.81 16.66 5.37
C ALA A 92 -5.57 17.79 6.39
N LYS A 93 -6.44 18.81 6.44
CA LYS A 93 -6.36 19.91 7.43
C LYS A 93 -6.82 19.49 8.82
N LYS A 94 -7.60 18.41 8.94
CA LYS A 94 -8.12 17.95 10.23
C LYS A 94 -6.98 17.42 11.12
N PRO A 95 -7.05 17.61 12.45
CA PRO A 95 -6.07 17.05 13.37
C PRO A 95 -6.03 15.52 13.23
N ARG A 96 -4.83 14.97 13.01
CA ARG A 96 -4.66 13.52 12.93
C ARG A 96 -4.74 12.95 14.34
N ALA A 97 -5.74 12.10 14.58
CA ALA A 97 -5.91 11.41 15.86
C ALA A 97 -4.64 10.62 16.22
N SER A 98 -4.34 10.53 17.51
CA SER A 98 -3.21 9.75 18.04
C SER A 98 -3.27 8.28 17.57
N PRO A 99 -2.13 7.64 17.23
CA PRO A 99 -2.08 6.23 16.85
C PRO A 99 -2.64 5.26 17.91
N THR A 100 -2.82 5.71 19.16
CA THR A 100 -3.35 4.92 20.27
C THR A 100 -4.88 4.92 20.37
N ALA A 101 -5.58 5.75 19.59
CA ALA A 101 -7.04 5.69 19.53
C ALA A 101 -7.43 4.42 18.76
N PHE A 102 -7.69 3.34 19.49
CA PHE A 102 -8.41 2.19 18.97
C PHE A 102 -9.66 2.73 18.26
N LEU A 103 -9.70 2.65 16.93
CA LEU A 103 -10.95 2.76 16.18
C LEU A 103 -11.73 1.47 16.46
N GLU A 104 -12.21 1.34 17.70
CA GLU A 104 -13.38 0.55 18.02
C GLU A 104 -14.53 1.25 17.32
N HIS A 105 -14.84 0.74 16.13
CA HIS A 105 -16.06 1.05 15.38
C HIS A 105 -16.15 2.52 14.97
N SER A 106 -15.32 2.94 14.02
CA SER A 106 -15.65 4.15 13.26
C SER A 106 -17.00 3.91 12.59
N GLU A 107 -18.02 4.66 13.01
CA GLU A 107 -19.25 4.81 12.25
C GLU A 107 -18.87 5.19 10.81
N LEU A 108 -19.52 4.55 9.84
CA LEU A 108 -19.31 4.91 8.45
C LEU A 108 -19.80 6.36 8.25
N PRO A 109 -19.04 7.20 7.52
CA PRO A 109 -19.51 8.53 7.16
C PRO A 109 -20.84 8.49 6.41
N GLU A 110 -21.60 9.58 6.49
CA GLU A 110 -22.77 9.78 5.64
C GLU A 110 -22.36 9.81 4.15
N ASP A 111 -23.21 9.29 3.27
CA ASP A 111 -22.88 9.08 1.85
C ASP A 111 -22.58 10.39 1.10
N ASP A 112 -23.13 11.51 1.55
CA ASP A 112 -23.02 12.85 0.95
C ASP A 112 -21.90 13.72 1.55
N ASP A 113 -21.08 13.18 2.47
CA ASP A 113 -19.92 13.88 3.03
C ASP A 113 -18.59 13.36 2.43
N PRO A 114 -18.15 13.88 1.27
CA PRO A 114 -16.91 13.43 0.64
C PRO A 114 -15.67 13.69 1.51
N VAL A 115 -15.68 14.71 2.38
CA VAL A 115 -14.54 15.06 3.23
C VAL A 115 -14.36 14.03 4.35
N GLN A 116 -15.45 13.63 5.00
CA GLN A 116 -15.42 12.57 6.00
C GLN A 116 -15.04 11.22 5.38
N TRP A 117 -15.47 10.92 4.16
CA TRP A 117 -15.03 9.72 3.44
C TRP A 117 -13.52 9.71 3.19
N GLU A 118 -12.91 10.82 2.76
CA GLU A 118 -11.45 10.90 2.59
C GLU A 118 -10.71 10.73 3.92
N GLU A 119 -11.22 11.30 5.01
CA GLU A 119 -10.68 11.09 6.35
C GLU A 119 -10.78 9.63 6.81
N TYR A 120 -11.94 9.00 6.60
CA TYR A 120 -12.17 7.59 6.91
C TYR A 120 -11.19 6.70 6.16
N TYR A 121 -11.05 6.91 4.84
CA TYR A 121 -10.12 6.15 4.01
C TYR A 121 -8.67 6.35 4.44
N TYR A 122 -8.26 7.57 4.77
CA TYR A 122 -6.94 7.83 5.31
C TYR A 122 -6.68 7.04 6.60
N LYS A 123 -7.58 7.12 7.59
CA LYS A 123 -7.47 6.38 8.86
C LYS A 123 -7.45 4.87 8.64
N TYR A 124 -8.32 4.37 7.76
CA TYR A 124 -8.41 2.96 7.42
C TYR A 124 -7.07 2.42 6.87
N PHE A 125 -6.46 3.13 5.92
CA PHE A 125 -5.20 2.72 5.32
C PHE A 125 -4.00 2.90 6.25
N GLU A 126 -3.96 3.96 7.06
CA GLU A 126 -2.90 4.15 8.06
C GLU A 126 -2.90 3.01 9.08
N LYS A 127 -4.09 2.58 9.55
CA LYS A 127 -4.22 1.41 10.45
C LYS A 127 -3.70 0.13 9.81
N ARG A 128 -4.01 -0.12 8.54
CA ARG A 128 -3.53 -1.30 7.81
C ARG A 128 -2.02 -1.29 7.62
N PHE A 129 -1.47 -0.14 7.25
CA PHE A 129 -0.02 0.07 7.17
C PHE A 129 0.67 -0.21 8.51
N GLN A 130 0.13 0.31 9.62
CA GLN A 130 0.67 0.09 10.97
C GLN A 130 0.58 -1.38 11.38
N ALA A 131 -0.56 -2.03 11.14
CA ALA A 131 -0.74 -3.45 11.46
C ALA A 131 0.24 -4.34 10.69
N GLU A 132 0.46 -4.06 9.40
CA GLU A 132 1.37 -4.83 8.56
C GLU A 132 2.84 -4.64 8.95
N THR A 133 3.26 -3.40 9.19
CA THR A 133 4.62 -3.09 9.67
C THR A 133 4.89 -3.71 11.06
N ALA A 134 3.91 -3.63 11.97
CA ALA A 134 4.00 -4.29 13.28
C ALA A 134 4.06 -5.82 13.17
N SER A 135 3.36 -6.42 12.21
CA SER A 135 3.41 -7.86 11.97
C SER A 135 4.78 -8.31 11.47
N TYR A 136 5.42 -7.55 10.58
CA TYR A 136 6.78 -7.84 10.13
C TYR A 136 7.79 -7.76 11.27
N GLU A 137 7.68 -6.77 12.16
CA GLU A 137 8.56 -6.67 13.33
C GLU A 137 8.32 -7.83 14.31
N ALA A 138 7.06 -8.20 14.57
CA ALA A 138 6.73 -9.32 15.44
C ALA A 138 7.22 -10.68 14.90
N LEU A 139 7.25 -10.83 13.57
CA LEU A 139 7.66 -12.06 12.87
C LEU A 139 9.09 -11.97 12.30
N LYS A 140 9.94 -11.14 12.89
CA LYS A 140 11.31 -10.88 12.40
C LYS A 140 12.16 -12.13 12.22
N SER A 141 12.03 -13.13 13.10
CA SER A 141 12.74 -14.41 13.02
C SER A 141 12.32 -15.30 11.85
N LEU A 142 11.14 -15.05 11.27
CA LEU A 142 10.58 -15.82 10.16
C LEU A 142 10.83 -15.18 8.78
N GLN A 143 11.40 -13.97 8.76
CA GLN A 143 11.65 -13.24 7.53
C GLN A 143 12.77 -13.88 6.70
N GLY A 144 12.54 -14.03 5.39
CA GLY A 144 13.44 -14.69 4.45
C GLY A 144 13.37 -16.21 4.45
N THR A 145 12.52 -16.80 5.29
CA THR A 145 12.28 -18.24 5.34
C THR A 145 10.80 -18.56 5.18
N ALA A 146 9.98 -18.24 6.19
CA ALA A 146 8.54 -18.51 6.17
C ALA A 146 7.72 -17.33 5.64
N ILE A 147 8.21 -16.10 5.82
CA ILE A 147 7.60 -14.89 5.25
C ILE A 147 8.63 -14.07 4.46
N PRO A 148 8.21 -13.25 3.48
CA PRO A 148 9.12 -12.36 2.76
C PRO A 148 9.89 -11.43 3.69
N LYS A 149 11.12 -11.05 3.33
CA LYS A 149 11.84 -10.00 4.08
C LYS A 149 11.15 -8.65 3.93
N TYR A 150 11.05 -7.93 5.03
CA TYR A 150 10.70 -6.52 5.07
C TYR A 150 11.98 -5.69 4.98
N PHE A 151 12.05 -4.80 3.99
CA PHE A 151 13.23 -3.96 3.79
C PHE A 151 13.07 -2.59 4.43
N ALA A 152 11.96 -1.91 4.17
CA ALA A 152 11.75 -0.54 4.62
C ALA A 152 10.28 -0.13 4.52
N ALA A 153 9.95 0.97 5.21
CA ALA A 153 8.68 1.67 5.05
C ALA A 153 8.91 3.18 4.88
N GLY A 154 7.93 3.83 4.26
CA GLY A 154 8.06 5.25 3.97
C GLY A 154 6.80 5.87 3.37
N ARG A 155 7.03 6.88 2.54
CA ARG A 155 5.99 7.55 1.76
C ARG A 155 6.38 7.67 0.30
N LEU A 156 5.36 7.62 -0.57
CA LEU A 156 5.52 7.96 -1.97
C LEU A 156 5.65 9.49 -2.10
N THR A 157 6.73 9.96 -2.70
CA THR A 157 6.92 11.38 -3.03
C THR A 157 6.16 11.66 -4.32
N ILE A 158 5.14 12.51 -4.22
CA ILE A 158 4.30 12.87 -5.36
C ILE A 158 4.81 14.19 -5.90
N THR A 159 5.36 14.16 -7.11
CA THR A 159 5.80 15.36 -7.84
C THR A 159 4.62 15.97 -8.59
N GLU A 160 4.70 17.25 -8.95
CA GLU A 160 3.62 17.98 -9.66
C GLU A 160 3.18 17.33 -10.98
N ARG A 161 4.02 16.48 -11.58
CA ARG A 161 3.69 15.70 -12.79
C ARG A 161 2.72 14.56 -12.54
N LEU A 162 2.65 14.08 -11.30
CA LEU A 162 1.71 13.08 -10.84
C LEU A 162 0.55 13.86 -10.18
N ALA A 163 -0.68 13.52 -10.55
CA ALA A 163 -1.90 14.24 -10.13
C ALA A 163 -1.82 14.81 -8.69
N PRO A 164 -2.35 16.02 -8.43
CA PRO A 164 -2.16 16.72 -7.16
C PRO A 164 -2.67 15.87 -5.99
N ARG A 165 -1.90 15.86 -4.90
CA ARG A 165 -2.19 15.10 -3.68
C ARG A 165 -1.89 15.93 -2.44
N ALA A 166 -2.86 16.00 -1.55
CA ALA A 166 -2.68 16.62 -0.24
C ALA A 166 -2.10 15.64 0.78
N ILE A 167 -2.28 14.34 0.54
CA ILE A 167 -1.79 13.27 1.42
C ILE A 167 -0.85 12.35 0.64
N SER A 168 0.40 12.27 1.07
CA SER A 168 1.37 11.32 0.52
C SER A 168 1.07 9.89 0.99
N PRO A 169 0.80 8.93 0.08
CA PRO A 169 0.54 7.53 0.42
C PRO A 169 1.68 6.88 1.19
N ARG A 170 1.34 6.01 2.13
CA ARG A 170 2.32 5.13 2.81
C ARG A 170 2.79 4.04 1.86
N VAL A 171 4.04 3.62 2.03
CA VAL A 171 4.60 2.50 1.26
C VAL A 171 5.39 1.55 2.15
N ILE A 172 5.45 0.29 1.73
CA ILE A 172 6.41 -0.69 2.25
C ILE A 172 7.16 -1.35 1.09
N LEU A 173 8.42 -1.72 1.35
CA LEU A 173 9.27 -2.49 0.45
C LEU A 173 9.51 -3.86 1.05
N ILE A 174 9.19 -4.90 0.29
CA ILE A 174 9.36 -6.30 0.71
C ILE A 174 10.04 -7.12 -0.38
N GLU A 175 10.54 -8.29 0.01
CA GLU A 175 11.22 -9.23 -0.86
C GLU A 175 10.35 -9.67 -2.03
N TYR A 176 10.91 -9.59 -3.23
CA TYR A 176 10.34 -10.23 -4.40
C TYR A 176 10.80 -11.69 -4.45
N ILE A 177 9.85 -12.62 -4.45
CA ILE A 177 10.13 -14.05 -4.54
C ILE A 177 10.13 -14.46 -6.02
N PRO A 178 11.30 -14.75 -6.62
CA PRO A 178 11.35 -15.19 -8.01
C PRO A 178 10.70 -16.57 -8.15
N ASN A 179 10.00 -16.78 -9.28
CA ASN A 179 9.37 -18.06 -9.62
C ASN A 179 8.35 -18.57 -8.58
N ALA A 180 7.74 -17.67 -7.81
CA ALA A 180 6.64 -18.03 -6.92
C ALA A 180 5.49 -18.67 -7.72
N LYS A 181 5.01 -19.83 -7.25
CA LYS A 181 3.83 -20.46 -7.84
C LYS A 181 2.59 -19.68 -7.43
N ASN A 182 1.66 -19.51 -8.36
CA ASN A 182 0.33 -19.03 -8.00
C ASN A 182 -0.33 -20.05 -7.08
N LEU A 183 -1.16 -19.61 -6.14
CA LEU A 183 -1.90 -20.52 -5.26
C LEU A 183 -2.76 -21.51 -6.07
N ASN A 184 -3.27 -21.09 -7.24
CA ASN A 184 -4.02 -21.97 -8.15
C ASN A 184 -3.19 -23.13 -8.72
N ASP A 185 -1.85 -23.00 -8.74
CA ASP A 185 -0.91 -23.99 -9.26
C ASP A 185 -0.25 -24.82 -8.14
N VAL A 186 -0.62 -24.57 -6.88
CA VAL A 186 -0.18 -25.36 -5.72
C VAL A 186 -1.10 -26.57 -5.59
N ASP A 187 -0.52 -27.77 -5.51
CA ASP A 187 -1.29 -28.98 -5.19
C ASP A 187 -1.95 -28.79 -3.81
N ALA A 188 -3.28 -28.83 -3.79
CA ALA A 188 -4.09 -28.66 -2.58
C ALA A 188 -3.70 -29.65 -1.46
N LYS A 189 -3.12 -30.81 -1.80
CA LYS A 189 -2.62 -31.79 -0.83
C LYS A 189 -1.42 -31.30 -0.01
N LEU A 190 -0.69 -30.30 -0.52
CA LEU A 190 0.44 -29.67 0.18
C LEU A 190 -0.03 -28.57 1.16
N ILE A 191 -1.30 -28.19 1.09
CA ILE A 191 -1.89 -27.21 2.01
C ILE A 191 -2.45 -27.98 3.20
N THR A 192 -1.94 -27.70 4.40
CA THR A 192 -2.43 -28.32 5.62
C THR A 192 -3.93 -28.03 5.77
N PRO A 193 -4.80 -29.06 5.93
CA PRO A 193 -6.23 -28.82 6.10
C PRO A 193 -6.48 -28.02 7.37
N PRO A 194 -7.40 -27.03 7.35
CA PRO A 194 -7.62 -26.08 8.44
C PRO A 194 -8.04 -26.71 9.78
N TRP A 195 -8.45 -27.99 9.79
CA TRP A 195 -8.93 -28.73 10.97
C TRP A 195 -7.91 -29.72 11.55
N SER A 196 -6.66 -29.70 11.10
CA SER A 196 -5.62 -30.65 11.56
C SER A 196 -4.78 -30.10 12.71
N ILE A 197 -5.39 -29.37 13.64
CA ILE A 197 -4.75 -29.05 14.93
C ILE A 197 -5.04 -30.24 15.85
N ARG A 198 -4.01 -31.04 16.12
CA ARG A 198 -4.02 -32.02 17.22
C ARG A 198 -3.66 -31.33 18.52
#